data_AF-A0A959M4Y9-F1
#
_entry.id   AF-A0A959M4Y9-F1
#
_cell.length_a   1.000
_cell.length_b   1.000
_cell.length_c   1.000
_cell.angle_alpha   90.00
_cell.angle_beta   90.00
_cell.angle_gamma   90.00
#
_symmetry.space_group_name_H-M   'P 1'
#
loop_
_entity.id
_entity.type
_entity.pdbx_description
1 polymer ?
#
loop_
_entity_poly.entity_id
_entity_poly.type
_entity_poly.pdbx_seq_one_letter_code
_entity_poly.pdbx_strand_id
1 'polypeptide(L)'
;MTLQDFFDKIYGNPMLVLWYFLALLFTAVLAGFMSKGEGHQSPWKYLYSGLIYLVSIPGIFAVALNIYLFLFERKSIMEMDLVVQVLPVIAMILILWVIRKNVDLDYIPGFDKLGGLITIIGAALAILWVIDRTHLVVFSYVPVIYLLLLLVGLIVIIRFGWKRMSKG
;
A
#
# COMPACT_ATOMS: atom_id res chain seq x y z
N MET A 1 17.79 16.35 -6.03
CA MET A 1 16.53 16.26 -5.26
C MET A 1 16.42 14.82 -4.78
N THR A 2 16.60 14.60 -3.50
CA THR A 2 16.40 13.31 -2.83
C THR A 2 14.93 13.14 -2.44
N LEU A 3 14.53 11.94 -2.01
CA LEU A 3 13.20 11.73 -1.42
C LEU A 3 13.02 12.58 -0.16
N GLN A 4 14.09 12.75 0.63
CA GLN A 4 14.11 13.64 1.79
C GLN A 4 13.77 15.08 1.37
N ASP A 5 14.46 15.63 0.36
CA ASP A 5 14.22 17.00 -0.12
C ASP A 5 12.78 17.20 -0.61
N PHE A 6 12.15 16.15 -1.15
CA PHE A 6 10.75 16.20 -1.59
C PHE A 6 9.80 16.26 -0.39
N PHE A 7 10.00 15.40 0.60
CA PHE A 7 9.21 15.44 1.83
C PHE A 7 9.40 16.76 2.56
N ASP A 8 10.62 17.28 2.69
CA ASP A 8 10.90 18.55 3.34
C ASP A 8 10.18 19.73 2.66
N LYS A 9 10.05 19.70 1.33
CA LYS A 9 9.27 20.70 0.59
C LYS A 9 7.77 20.61 0.85
N ILE A 10 7.23 19.40 1.00
CA ILE A 10 5.82 19.15 1.32
C ILE A 10 5.53 19.56 2.77
N TYR A 11 6.37 19.10 3.71
CA TYR A 11 6.29 19.45 5.13
C TYR A 11 6.48 20.94 5.37
N GLY A 12 7.33 21.60 4.58
CA GLY A 12 7.50 23.07 4.63
C GLY A 12 6.32 23.87 4.07
N ASN A 13 5.37 23.24 3.37
CA ASN A 13 4.22 23.91 2.75
C ASN A 13 2.92 23.10 2.90
N PRO A 14 2.44 22.85 4.14
CA PRO A 14 1.23 22.05 4.39
C PRO A 14 -0.02 22.64 3.70
N MET A 15 -0.04 23.96 3.50
CA MET A 15 -1.13 24.65 2.82
C MET A 15 -1.31 24.20 1.37
N LEU A 16 -0.24 23.85 0.66
CA LEU A 16 -0.33 23.36 -0.73
C LEU A 16 -1.03 22.01 -0.80
N VAL A 17 -0.73 21.10 0.13
CA VAL A 17 -1.38 19.78 0.23
C VAL A 17 -2.86 19.94 0.51
N LEU A 18 -3.20 20.85 1.43
CA LEU A 18 -4.58 21.15 1.78
C LEU A 18 -5.36 21.73 0.59
N TRP A 19 -4.79 22.72 -0.11
CA TRP A 19 -5.42 23.29 -1.31
C TRP A 19 -5.59 22.27 -2.43
N TYR A 20 -4.62 21.38 -2.62
CA TYR A 20 -4.71 20.31 -3.60
C TYR A 20 -5.95 19.42 -3.35
N PHE A 21 -6.10 18.89 -2.14
CA PHE A 21 -7.25 18.03 -1.82
C PHE A 21 -8.58 18.78 -1.79
N LEU A 22 -8.58 20.05 -1.34
CA LEU A 22 -9.78 20.89 -1.41
C LEU A 22 -10.21 21.14 -2.85
N ALA A 23 -9.28 21.41 -3.77
CA ALA A 23 -9.58 21.60 -5.18
C ALA A 23 -10.16 20.31 -5.82
N LEU A 24 -9.62 19.14 -5.46
CA LEU A 24 -10.16 17.85 -5.90
C LEU A 24 -11.57 17.60 -5.35
N LEU A 25 -11.82 17.90 -4.08
CA LEU A 25 -13.15 17.76 -3.50
C LEU A 25 -14.14 18.71 -4.14
N PHE A 26 -13.75 19.97 -4.35
CA PHE A 26 -14.59 20.97 -4.98
C PHE A 26 -14.94 20.59 -6.42
N THR A 27 -13.97 20.12 -7.20
CA THR A 27 -14.20 19.65 -8.57
C THR A 27 -15.09 18.41 -8.61
N ALA A 28 -14.93 17.46 -7.68
CA ALA A 28 -15.81 16.29 -7.59
C ALA A 28 -17.27 16.69 -7.28
N VAL A 29 -17.47 17.63 -6.37
CA VAL A 29 -18.80 18.16 -6.01
C VAL A 29 -19.42 18.91 -7.19
N LEU A 30 -18.68 19.82 -7.82
CA LEU A 30 -19.16 20.55 -9.00
C LEU A 30 -19.51 19.62 -10.15
N ALA A 31 -18.65 18.64 -10.43
CA ALA A 31 -18.92 17.63 -11.45
C ALA A 31 -20.22 16.87 -11.15
N GLY A 32 -20.48 16.52 -9.88
CA GLY A 32 -21.74 15.90 -9.45
C GLY A 32 -22.96 16.75 -9.77
N PHE A 33 -22.92 18.04 -9.43
CA PHE A 33 -24.01 18.97 -9.73
C PHE A 33 -24.22 19.20 -11.24
N MET A 34 -23.14 19.28 -12.02
CA MET A 34 -23.21 19.56 -13.46
C MET A 34 -23.60 18.34 -14.29
N SER A 35 -23.21 17.15 -13.84
CA SER A 35 -23.46 15.87 -14.50
C SER A 35 -24.94 15.47 -14.50
N LYS A 36 -25.75 15.95 -13.53
CA LYS A 36 -27.20 15.69 -13.43
C LYS A 36 -27.61 14.22 -13.58
N GLY A 37 -26.73 13.28 -13.17
CA GLY A 37 -26.97 11.84 -13.27
C GLY A 37 -26.35 11.17 -14.51
N GLU A 38 -25.77 11.92 -15.43
CA GLU A 38 -25.08 11.40 -16.64
C GLU A 38 -23.59 11.10 -16.38
N GLY A 39 -23.18 10.88 -15.13
CA GLY A 39 -21.76 10.82 -14.79
C GLY A 39 -21.02 9.59 -15.33
N HIS A 40 -21.79 8.60 -15.79
CA HIS A 40 -21.31 7.41 -16.49
C HIS A 40 -20.99 7.68 -17.97
N GLN A 41 -21.47 8.80 -18.52
CA GLN A 41 -21.27 9.19 -19.92
C GLN A 41 -20.03 10.08 -20.10
N SER A 42 -19.58 10.18 -21.35
CA SER A 42 -18.52 11.13 -21.72
C SER A 42 -19.07 12.57 -21.63
N PRO A 43 -18.31 13.54 -21.11
CA PRO A 43 -16.91 13.48 -20.66
C PRO A 43 -16.72 13.16 -19.17
N TRP A 44 -17.80 13.12 -18.39
CA TRP A 44 -17.78 13.01 -16.93
C TRP A 44 -17.09 11.75 -16.42
N LYS A 45 -17.29 10.62 -17.10
CA LYS A 45 -16.62 9.35 -16.78
C LYS A 45 -15.09 9.47 -16.74
N TYR A 46 -14.51 10.23 -17.66
CA TYR A 46 -13.05 10.45 -17.70
C TYR A 46 -12.59 11.45 -16.65
N LEU A 47 -13.38 12.49 -16.37
CA LEU A 47 -13.11 13.42 -15.28
C LEU A 47 -13.09 12.69 -13.93
N TYR A 48 -14.10 11.87 -13.65
CA TYR A 48 -14.15 11.08 -12.41
C TYR A 48 -13.02 10.07 -12.31
N SER A 49 -12.64 9.41 -13.42
CA SER A 49 -11.45 8.54 -13.46
C SER A 49 -10.19 9.31 -13.03
N GLY A 50 -9.96 10.49 -13.62
CA GLY A 50 -8.83 11.35 -13.26
C GLY A 50 -8.84 11.74 -11.77
N LEU A 51 -9.99 12.20 -11.26
CA LEU A 51 -10.15 12.58 -9.86
C LEU A 51 -9.87 11.41 -8.90
N ILE A 52 -10.37 10.22 -9.24
CA ILE A 52 -10.16 9.00 -8.47
C ILE A 52 -8.66 8.66 -8.43
N TYR A 53 -7.95 8.66 -9.54
CA TYR A 53 -6.51 8.39 -9.53
C TYR A 53 -5.72 9.45 -8.76
N LEU A 54 -6.05 10.73 -8.94
CA LEU A 54 -5.39 11.84 -8.26
C LEU A 54 -5.54 11.78 -6.74
N VAL A 55 -6.70 11.34 -6.24
CA VAL A 55 -6.91 11.21 -4.80
C VAL A 55 -6.41 9.87 -4.25
N SER A 56 -6.59 8.78 -5.00
CA SER A 56 -6.28 7.42 -4.52
C SER A 56 -4.79 7.13 -4.47
N ILE A 57 -3.98 7.63 -5.41
CA ILE A 57 -2.53 7.36 -5.40
C ILE A 57 -1.87 7.93 -4.13
N PRO A 58 -2.04 9.22 -3.78
CA PRO A 58 -1.52 9.77 -2.54
C PRO A 58 -2.14 9.12 -1.29
N GLY A 59 -3.44 8.79 -1.33
CA GLY A 59 -4.13 8.14 -0.21
C GLY A 59 -3.60 6.73 0.09
N ILE A 60 -3.49 5.87 -0.94
CA ILE A 60 -2.94 4.52 -0.81
C ILE A 60 -1.48 4.58 -0.37
N PHE A 61 -0.69 5.49 -0.93
CA PHE A 61 0.69 5.68 -0.53
C PHE A 61 0.82 6.08 0.95
N ALA A 62 -0.02 7.02 1.42
CA ALA A 62 -0.05 7.43 2.81
C ALA A 62 -0.41 6.26 3.74
N VAL A 63 -1.41 5.43 3.38
CA VAL A 63 -1.75 4.21 4.14
C VAL A 63 -0.57 3.25 4.20
N ALA A 64 0.05 2.94 3.06
CA ALA A 64 1.17 2.02 2.98
C ALA A 64 2.37 2.49 3.80
N LEU A 65 2.70 3.79 3.70
CA LEU A 65 3.79 4.41 4.45
C LEU A 65 3.52 4.36 5.96
N ASN A 66 2.30 4.68 6.40
CA ASN A 66 1.93 4.59 7.82
C ASN A 66 2.05 3.16 8.35
N ILE A 67 1.57 2.17 7.59
CA ILE A 67 1.70 0.75 7.97
C ILE A 67 3.18 0.37 8.09
N TYR A 68 4.01 0.81 7.14
CA TYR A 68 5.44 0.55 7.17
C TYR A 68 6.12 1.20 8.40
N LEU A 69 5.92 2.51 8.61
CA LEU A 69 6.53 3.23 9.73
C LEU A 69 6.09 2.65 11.08
N PHE A 70 4.84 2.21 11.18
CA PHE A 70 4.31 1.60 12.39
C PHE A 70 4.85 0.19 12.63
N LEU A 71 4.84 -0.69 11.62
CA LEU A 71 5.24 -2.09 11.78
C LEU A 71 6.75 -2.27 11.91
N PHE A 72 7.55 -1.52 11.15
CA PHE A 72 9.01 -1.73 11.06
C PHE A 72 9.80 -0.71 11.86
N GLU A 73 9.48 0.58 11.73
CA GLU A 73 10.21 1.65 12.44
C GLU A 73 9.71 1.91 13.86
N ARG A 74 8.52 1.37 14.22
CA ARG A 74 7.86 1.58 15.52
C ARG A 74 7.76 3.07 15.90
N LYS A 75 7.63 3.96 14.91
CA LYS A 75 7.47 5.39 15.18
C LYS A 75 6.21 5.61 16.00
N SER A 76 6.31 6.52 16.98
CA SER A 76 5.17 6.91 17.79
C SER A 76 4.13 7.58 16.90
N ILE A 77 2.87 7.15 17.05
CA ILE A 77 1.71 7.77 16.38
C ILE A 77 1.62 9.27 16.73
N MET A 78 2.19 9.68 17.87
CA MET A 78 2.17 11.07 18.34
C MET A 78 3.09 12.00 17.54
N GLU A 79 4.07 11.46 16.81
CA GLU A 79 4.98 12.23 15.94
C GLU A 79 4.50 12.25 14.49
N MET A 80 3.31 11.69 14.23
CA MET A 80 2.73 11.60 12.90
C MET A 80 2.25 12.98 12.43
N ASP A 81 2.72 13.40 11.26
CA ASP A 81 2.23 14.61 10.63
C ASP A 81 0.83 14.36 10.03
N LEU A 82 -0.16 15.03 10.62
CA LEU A 82 -1.57 14.87 10.23
C LEU A 82 -1.85 15.37 8.81
N VAL A 83 -1.11 16.34 8.30
CA VAL A 83 -1.37 16.95 6.98
C VAL A 83 -0.81 16.08 5.86
N VAL A 84 0.35 15.47 6.05
CA VAL A 84 0.98 14.67 5.00
C VAL A 84 0.59 13.20 5.09
N GLN A 85 0.31 12.69 6.29
CA GLN A 85 0.06 11.27 6.50
C GLN A 85 -1.43 10.94 6.70
N VAL A 86 -2.21 11.80 7.34
CA VAL A 86 -3.64 11.52 7.64
C VAL A 86 -4.58 12.17 6.62
N LEU A 87 -4.33 13.42 6.24
CA LEU A 87 -5.18 14.15 5.28
C LEU A 87 -5.39 13.42 3.96
N PRO A 88 -4.37 12.79 3.30
CA PRO A 88 -4.60 12.07 2.04
C PRO A 88 -5.57 10.91 2.20
N VAL A 89 -5.56 10.22 3.34
CA VAL A 89 -6.44 9.08 3.62
C VAL A 89 -7.87 9.57 3.81
N ILE A 90 -8.07 10.61 4.62
CA ILE A 90 -9.39 11.21 4.86
C ILE A 90 -9.95 11.79 3.55
N ALA A 91 -9.14 12.55 2.81
CA ALA A 91 -9.54 13.15 1.55
C ALA A 91 -9.92 12.09 0.51
N MET A 92 -9.16 10.99 0.40
CA MET A 92 -9.50 9.85 -0.45
C MET A 92 -10.88 9.29 -0.11
N ILE A 93 -11.13 8.98 1.16
CA ILE A 93 -12.43 8.42 1.59
C ILE A 93 -13.57 9.39 1.26
N LEU A 94 -13.40 10.68 1.57
CA LEU A 94 -14.42 11.70 1.33
C LEU A 94 -14.71 11.90 -0.17
N ILE A 95 -13.67 12.05 -0.99
CA ILE A 95 -13.83 12.30 -2.44
C ILE A 95 -14.43 11.07 -3.12
N LEU A 96 -13.95 9.86 -2.80
CA LEU A 96 -14.53 8.63 -3.34
C LEU A 96 -15.99 8.47 -2.94
N TRP A 97 -16.35 8.82 -1.69
CA TRP A 97 -17.73 8.79 -1.23
C TRP A 97 -18.63 9.78 -1.99
N VAL A 98 -18.14 11.00 -2.25
CA VAL A 98 -18.85 11.99 -3.07
C VAL A 98 -19.03 11.49 -4.50
N ILE A 99 -17.99 10.93 -5.12
CA ILE A 99 -18.06 10.42 -6.50
C ILE A 99 -19.03 9.23 -6.58
N ARG A 100 -18.96 8.29 -5.64
CA ARG A 100 -19.83 7.09 -5.59
C ARG A 100 -21.32 7.44 -5.50
N LYS A 101 -21.68 8.59 -4.93
CA LYS A 101 -23.08 9.06 -4.91
C LYS A 101 -23.59 9.52 -6.27
N ASN A 102 -22.69 9.91 -7.18
CA ASN A 102 -23.03 10.44 -8.49
C ASN A 102 -22.86 9.42 -9.61
N VAL A 103 -21.91 8.48 -9.45
CA VAL A 103 -21.52 7.50 -10.45
C VAL A 103 -21.18 6.17 -9.78
N ASP A 104 -21.66 5.09 -10.38
CA ASP A 104 -21.26 3.74 -10.05
C ASP A 104 -19.82 3.49 -10.53
N LEU A 105 -18.96 3.10 -9.59
CA LEU A 105 -17.51 3.03 -9.77
C LEU A 105 -17.10 1.95 -10.77
N ASP A 106 -17.95 0.94 -10.99
CA ASP A 106 -17.71 -0.15 -11.95
C ASP A 106 -17.69 0.35 -13.39
N TYR A 107 -18.36 1.46 -13.69
CA TYR A 107 -18.31 2.09 -15.02
C TYR A 107 -17.10 2.98 -15.21
N ILE A 108 -16.30 3.24 -14.17
CA ILE A 108 -15.16 4.16 -14.24
C ILE A 108 -13.94 3.41 -14.79
N PRO A 109 -13.33 3.93 -15.87
CA PRO A 109 -12.24 3.23 -16.53
C PRO A 109 -11.03 3.17 -15.59
N GLY A 110 -10.54 1.95 -15.35
CA GLY A 110 -9.34 1.70 -14.56
C GLY A 110 -9.54 1.67 -13.04
N PHE A 111 -10.77 1.74 -12.54
CA PHE A 111 -11.03 1.60 -11.09
C PHE A 111 -10.47 0.28 -10.53
N ASP A 112 -10.63 -0.83 -11.26
CA ASP A 112 -10.08 -2.15 -10.89
C ASP A 112 -8.55 -2.14 -10.69
N LYS A 113 -7.82 -1.27 -11.40
CA LYS A 113 -6.36 -1.16 -11.26
C LYS A 113 -5.96 -0.64 -9.88
N LEU A 114 -6.79 0.18 -9.23
CA LEU A 114 -6.55 0.65 -7.87
C LEU A 114 -6.69 -0.48 -6.86
N GLY A 115 -7.68 -1.35 -7.03
CA GLY A 115 -7.81 -2.58 -6.24
C GLY A 115 -6.57 -3.45 -6.37
N GLY A 116 -6.12 -3.70 -7.61
CA GLY A 116 -4.87 -4.44 -7.87
C GLY A 116 -3.64 -3.80 -7.23
N LEU A 117 -3.52 -2.46 -7.26
CA LEU A 117 -2.43 -1.74 -6.59
C LEU A 117 -2.43 -1.98 -5.08
N ILE A 118 -3.58 -1.86 -4.42
CA ILE A 118 -3.73 -2.12 -2.99
C ILE A 118 -3.35 -3.56 -2.66
N THR A 119 -3.77 -4.53 -3.48
CA THR A 119 -3.42 -5.94 -3.29
C THR A 119 -1.92 -6.18 -3.40
N ILE A 120 -1.25 -5.60 -4.40
CA ILE A 120 0.21 -5.77 -4.59
C ILE A 120 0.96 -5.13 -3.43
N ILE A 121 0.60 -3.89 -3.04
CA ILE A 121 1.23 -3.20 -1.91
C ILE A 121 1.01 -3.98 -0.61
N GLY A 122 -0.21 -4.45 -0.37
CA GLY A 122 -0.55 -5.26 0.81
C GLY A 122 0.23 -6.57 0.85
N ALA A 123 0.35 -7.27 -0.29
CA ALA A 123 1.15 -8.48 -0.40
C ALA A 123 2.64 -8.20 -0.14
N ALA A 124 3.19 -7.11 -0.70
CA ALA A 124 4.57 -6.71 -0.45
C ALA A 124 4.81 -6.38 1.03
N LEU A 125 3.92 -5.61 1.67
CA LEU A 125 4.00 -5.31 3.10
C LEU A 125 3.87 -6.57 3.97
N ALA A 126 2.99 -7.50 3.59
CA ALA A 126 2.84 -8.78 4.29
C ALA A 126 4.11 -9.64 4.19
N ILE A 127 4.73 -9.72 3.01
CA ILE A 127 6.00 -10.42 2.82
C ILE A 127 7.10 -9.77 3.67
N LEU A 128 7.24 -8.44 3.60
CA LEU A 128 8.20 -7.69 4.41
C LEU A 128 7.97 -7.96 5.90
N TRP A 129 6.71 -7.96 6.34
CA TRP A 129 6.35 -8.17 7.74
C TRP A 129 6.71 -9.59 8.19
N VAL A 130 6.48 -10.60 7.36
CA VAL A 130 6.94 -11.97 7.64
C VAL A 130 8.46 -12.02 7.74
N ILE A 131 9.20 -11.37 6.83
CA ILE A 131 10.67 -11.35 6.84
C ILE A 131 11.21 -10.70 8.12
N ASP A 132 10.69 -9.52 8.47
CA ASP A 132 11.09 -8.79 9.68
C ASP A 132 10.74 -9.57 10.95
N ARG A 133 9.52 -10.10 11.04
CA ARG A 133 9.03 -10.81 12.23
C ARG A 133 9.67 -12.18 12.42
N THR A 134 10.00 -12.87 11.34
CA THR A 134 10.71 -14.17 11.44
C THR A 134 12.17 -13.99 11.84
N HIS A 135 12.64 -12.73 11.98
CA HIS A 135 14.06 -12.44 12.04
C HIS A 135 14.80 -13.29 11.00
N LEU A 136 14.29 -13.31 9.77
CA LEU A 136 15.10 -13.59 8.59
C LEU A 136 16.08 -12.42 8.35
N VAL A 137 16.56 -11.77 9.43
CA VAL A 137 18.00 -11.56 9.58
C VAL A 137 18.61 -12.84 9.06
N VAL A 138 19.37 -12.70 7.99
CA VAL A 138 20.27 -13.71 7.47
C VAL A 138 20.56 -14.74 8.55
N PHE A 139 20.34 -16.01 8.21
CA PHE A 139 20.92 -17.20 8.81
C PHE A 139 22.47 -17.05 8.87
N SER A 140 22.97 -15.97 9.48
CA SER A 140 24.32 -15.41 9.42
C SER A 140 25.08 -15.72 10.70
N TYR A 141 24.38 -16.17 11.74
CA TYR A 141 24.98 -16.72 12.95
C TYR A 141 24.87 -18.25 13.04
N VAL A 142 24.25 -18.90 12.06
CA VAL A 142 24.36 -20.34 11.92
C VAL A 142 25.47 -20.59 10.90
N PRO A 143 26.72 -20.85 11.31
CA PRO A 143 27.78 -21.13 10.35
C PRO A 143 27.32 -22.26 9.43
N VAL A 144 27.64 -22.13 8.14
CA VAL A 144 27.30 -23.08 7.05
C VAL A 144 27.55 -24.54 7.46
N ILE A 145 28.47 -24.77 8.39
CA ILE A 145 28.77 -26.05 9.03
C ILE A 145 27.54 -26.75 9.66
N TYR A 146 26.62 -26.02 10.30
CA TYR A 146 25.45 -26.63 10.94
C TYR A 146 24.37 -27.02 9.92
N LEU A 147 24.24 -26.24 8.84
CA LEU A 147 23.40 -26.58 7.69
C LEU A 147 23.94 -27.83 6.98
N LEU A 148 25.26 -27.91 6.78
CA LEU A 148 25.94 -29.10 6.26
C LEU A 148 25.77 -30.30 7.19
N LEU A 149 25.93 -30.15 8.51
CA LEU A 149 25.74 -31.21 9.50
C LEU A 149 24.30 -31.73 9.51
N LEU A 150 23.32 -30.85 9.40
CA LEU A 150 21.91 -31.22 9.34
C LEU A 150 21.61 -32.01 8.05
N LEU A 151 22.14 -31.57 6.91
CA LEU A 151 21.98 -32.26 5.62
C LEU A 151 22.67 -33.63 5.62
N VAL A 152 23.89 -33.72 6.15
CA VAL A 152 24.61 -35.00 6.34
C VAL A 152 23.85 -35.91 7.29
N GLY A 153 23.35 -35.39 8.41
CA GLY A 153 22.53 -36.13 9.38
C GLY A 153 21.27 -36.71 8.73
N LEU A 154 20.58 -35.93 7.91
CA LEU A 154 19.38 -36.36 7.20
C LEU A 154 19.69 -37.49 6.21
N ILE A 155 20.77 -37.37 5.43
CA ILE A 155 21.22 -38.40 4.49
C ILE A 155 21.58 -39.70 5.23
N VAL A 156 22.25 -39.61 6.38
CA VAL A 156 22.60 -40.77 7.20
C VAL A 156 21.33 -41.46 7.74
N ILE A 157 20.38 -40.69 8.28
CA ILE A 157 19.11 -41.23 8.79
C ILE A 157 18.32 -41.91 7.67
N ILE A 158 18.21 -41.30 6.50
CA ILE A 158 17.53 -41.88 5.34
C ILE A 158 18.23 -43.16 4.89
N ARG A 159 19.57 -43.16 4.80
CA ARG A 159 20.37 -44.31 4.38
C ARG A 159 20.27 -45.48 5.37
N PHE A 160 20.26 -45.21 6.67
CA PHE A 160 20.10 -46.25 7.69
C PHE A 160 18.65 -46.70 7.85
N GLY A 161 17.68 -45.79 7.71
CA GLY A 161 16.25 -46.08 7.71
C GLY A 161 15.87 -47.03 6.57
N TRP A 162 16.34 -46.76 5.35
CA TRP A 162 16.10 -47.64 4.20
C TRP A 162 16.75 -49.02 4.35
N LYS A 163 17.97 -49.07 4.89
CA LYS A 163 18.65 -50.35 5.15
C LYS A 163 17.95 -51.20 6.21
N ARG A 164 17.28 -50.57 7.18
CA ARG A 164 16.52 -51.29 8.24
C ARG A 164 15.19 -51.80 7.71
N MET A 165 14.55 -51.08 6.80
CA MET A 165 13.30 -51.50 6.13
C MET A 165 13.53 -52.55 5.03
N SER A 166 14.72 -52.63 4.44
CA SER A 166 15.05 -53.62 3.39
C SER A 166 15.55 -54.97 3.92
N LYS A 167 15.72 -55.13 5.24
CA LYS A 167 16.20 -56.38 5.88
C LYS A 167 15.18 -57.02 6.84
N GLY A 168 13.94 -56.55 6.83
CA GLY A 168 12.78 -57.26 7.40
C GLY A 168 11.88 -57.73 6.28
#